data_AF-A0A9E5WRW8-F1
#
_entry.id   AF-A0A9E5WRW8-F1
#
_cell.length_a   1.000
_cell.length_b   1.000
_cell.length_c   1.000
_cell.angle_alpha   90.00
_cell.angle_beta   90.00
_cell.angle_gamma   90.00
#
_symmetry.space_group_name_H-M   'P 1'
#
loop_
_entity.id
_entity.type
_entity.pdbx_description
1 polymer ?
#
loop_
_entity_poly.entity_id
_entity_poly.type
_entity_poly.pdbx_seq_one_letter_code
_entity_poly.pdbx_strand_id
1 'polypeptide(L)'
;MAQQHNDTYTVRRDGDRDLEFTGVELGSGSMGTGGTSGYACDFDRGTEVSIYRTTGGRYVAAVRQWSRWEGEHEGRSLRDAG
;
A
#
# COMPACT_ATOMS: atom_id res chain seq x y z
N MET A 1 -12.24 -14.18 -20.00
CA MET A 1 -11.23 -13.12 -20.21
C MET A 1 -11.55 -12.03 -19.21
N ALA A 2 -10.66 -11.73 -18.24
CA ALA A 2 -10.93 -10.71 -17.24
C ALA A 2 -10.96 -9.34 -17.91
N GLN A 3 -12.07 -8.62 -17.75
CA GLN A 3 -12.25 -7.29 -18.30
C GLN A 3 -11.40 -6.33 -17.46
N GLN A 4 -10.27 -5.89 -18.00
CA GLN A 4 -9.41 -4.91 -17.32
C GLN A 4 -10.11 -3.55 -17.39
N HIS A 5 -10.65 -3.10 -16.25
CA HIS A 5 -11.27 -1.79 -16.14
C HIS A 5 -10.18 -0.74 -15.93
N ASN A 6 -10.31 0.40 -16.61
CA ASN A 6 -9.41 1.53 -16.40
C ASN A 6 -9.99 2.41 -15.28
N ASP A 7 -9.22 2.60 -14.23
CA ASP A 7 -9.56 3.46 -13.10
C ASP A 7 -8.54 4.61 -12.96
N THR A 8 -8.92 5.66 -12.22
CA THR A 8 -8.01 6.76 -11.88
C THR A 8 -7.36 6.45 -10.54
N TYR A 9 -6.03 6.43 -10.52
CA TYR A 9 -5.21 6.13 -9.35
C TYR A 9 -4.46 7.38 -8.89
N THR A 10 -4.30 7.49 -7.58
CA THR A 10 -3.48 8.53 -6.94
C THR A 10 -2.42 7.85 -6.07
N VAL A 11 -1.15 8.02 -6.43
CA VAL A 11 -0.01 7.56 -5.64
C VAL A 11 0.48 8.74 -4.81
N ARG A 12 0.32 8.62 -3.49
CA ARG A 12 0.81 9.60 -2.52
C ARG A 12 2.32 9.48 -2.37
N ARG A 13 3.02 10.62 -2.31
CA ARG A 13 4.48 10.67 -2.19
C ARG A 13 4.85 11.62 -1.05
N ASP A 14 5.50 11.09 -0.02
CA ASP A 14 5.84 11.88 1.16
C ASP A 14 6.80 13.02 0.80
N GLY A 15 6.36 14.26 1.06
CA GLY A 15 7.16 15.47 0.77
C GLY A 15 7.23 15.87 -0.71
N ASP A 16 6.51 15.19 -1.61
CA ASP A 16 6.41 15.52 -3.04
C ASP A 16 4.92 15.58 -3.45
N ARG A 17 4.65 16.06 -4.66
CA ARG A 17 3.29 16.13 -5.19
C ARG A 17 2.72 14.73 -5.43
N ASP A 18 1.45 14.52 -5.16
CA ASP A 18 0.79 13.27 -5.54
C ASP A 18 0.85 13.04 -7.05
N LEU A 19 1.00 11.77 -7.45
CA LEU A 19 0.97 11.35 -8.85
C LEU A 19 -0.42 10.79 -9.19
N GLU A 20 -1.11 11.44 -10.12
CA GLU A 20 -2.42 10.99 -10.61
C GLU A 20 -2.30 10.45 -12.04
N PHE A 21 -2.91 9.30 -12.32
CA PHE A 21 -2.96 8.71 -13.66
C PHE A 21 -4.15 7.77 -13.84
N THR A 22 -4.55 7.54 -15.09
CA THR A 22 -5.55 6.53 -15.46
C THR A 22 -4.86 5.27 -15.97
N GLY A 23 -5.33 4.10 -15.57
CA GLY A 23 -4.77 2.82 -16.01
C GLY A 23 -5.42 1.61 -15.35
N VAL A 24 -4.67 0.51 -15.31
CA VAL A 24 -5.07 -0.77 -14.71
C VAL A 24 -4.01 -1.21 -13.70
N GLU A 25 -4.43 -1.65 -12.52
CA GLU A 25 -3.54 -2.37 -11.61
C GLU A 25 -3.22 -3.77 -12.15
N LEU A 26 -1.93 -4.08 -12.28
CA LEU A 26 -1.44 -5.38 -12.75
C LEU A 26 -1.22 -6.36 -11.59
N GLY A 27 -0.97 -5.83 -10.40
CA GLY A 27 -0.83 -6.62 -9.18
C GLY A 27 -0.22 -5.80 -8.05
N SER A 28 -0.45 -6.29 -6.84
CA SER A 28 0.08 -5.73 -5.61
C SER A 28 0.53 -6.83 -4.66
N GLY A 29 1.41 -6.48 -3.73
CA GLY A 29 1.90 -7.38 -2.71
C GLY A 29 2.59 -6.64 -1.59
N SER A 30 2.66 -7.26 -0.41
CA SER A 30 3.37 -6.72 0.73
C SER A 30 4.30 -7.77 1.33
N MET A 31 5.40 -7.30 1.89
CA MET A 31 6.35 -8.12 2.64
C MET A 31 6.69 -7.40 3.93
N GLY A 32 6.47 -8.08 5.05
CA GLY A 32 6.90 -7.62 6.37
C GLY A 32 8.23 -8.26 6.77
N THR A 33 9.02 -7.55 7.57
CA THR A 33 10.16 -8.09 8.31
C THR A 33 9.89 -7.94 9.80
N GLY A 34 9.72 -9.06 10.51
CA GLY A 34 9.62 -9.09 11.98
C GLY A 34 11.01 -9.14 12.62
N GLY A 35 11.13 -8.60 13.84
CA GLY A 35 12.34 -8.70 14.64
C GLY A 35 12.76 -10.16 14.85
N THR A 36 14.04 -10.46 14.66
CA THR A 36 14.60 -11.81 14.73
C THR A 36 14.74 -12.33 16.18
N SER A 37 13.68 -12.29 16.99
CA SER A 37 13.70 -12.86 18.34
C SER A 37 12.34 -13.35 18.83
N GLY A 38 12.03 -14.61 18.54
CA GLY A 38 11.34 -15.56 19.46
C GLY A 38 9.90 -15.29 19.95
N TYR A 39 9.33 -14.12 19.73
CA TYR A 39 7.93 -13.82 20.03
C TYR A 39 7.14 -13.68 18.73
N ALA A 40 5.81 -13.82 18.82
CA ALA A 40 4.89 -13.92 17.68
C ALA A 40 5.27 -12.92 16.57
N CYS A 41 5.18 -13.36 15.32
CA CYS A 41 5.62 -12.65 14.11
C CYS A 41 4.85 -11.34 13.88
N ASP A 42 4.98 -10.38 14.79
CA ASP A 42 4.50 -9.02 14.63
C ASP A 42 5.50 -8.34 13.68
N PHE A 43 5.03 -8.14 12.46
CA PHE A 43 5.79 -7.43 11.44
C PHE A 43 5.79 -5.95 11.81
N ASP A 44 6.86 -5.47 12.46
CA ASP A 44 6.99 -4.06 12.85
C ASP A 44 7.37 -3.16 11.67
N ARG A 45 7.84 -3.74 10.57
CA ARG A 45 8.25 -3.02 9.37
C ARG A 45 7.88 -3.81 8.14
N GLY A 46 7.60 -3.11 7.05
CA GLY A 46 7.33 -3.77 5.78
C GLY A 46 7.38 -2.85 4.60
N THR A 47 7.23 -3.46 3.43
CA THR A 47 7.13 -2.79 2.14
C THR A 47 5.90 -3.30 1.42
N GLU A 48 5.11 -2.39 0.89
CA GLU A 48 3.99 -2.64 0.00
C GLU A 48 4.37 -2.16 -1.41
N VAL A 49 4.08 -2.97 -2.42
CA VAL A 49 4.36 -2.69 -3.82
C VAL A 49 3.10 -2.87 -4.64
N SER A 50 2.77 -1.89 -5.46
CA SER A 50 1.68 -1.96 -6.44
C SER A 50 2.19 -1.55 -7.82
N ILE A 51 1.83 -2.33 -8.85
CA ILE A 51 2.26 -2.12 -10.23
C ILE A 51 1.04 -1.80 -11.09
N TYR A 52 1.12 -0.72 -11.86
CA TYR A 52 0.06 -0.26 -12.74
C TYR A 52 0.55 -0.15 -14.18
N ARG A 53 -0.35 -0.35 -15.13
CA ARG A 53 -0.18 0.03 -16.53
C ARG A 53 -1.09 1.20 -16.84
N THR A 54 -0.51 2.34 -17.17
CA THR A 54 -1.24 3.53 -17.59
C THR A 54 -1.96 3.31 -18.92
N THR A 55 -3.03 4.07 -19.19
CA THR A 55 -3.73 4.08 -20.48
C THR A 55 -2.78 4.43 -21.65
N GLY A 56 -1.75 5.24 -21.39
CA GLY A 56 -0.68 5.56 -22.35
C GLY A 56 0.36 4.46 -22.57
N GLY A 57 0.19 3.28 -21.96
CA GLY A 57 1.07 2.13 -22.13
C GLY A 57 2.34 2.14 -21.28
N ARG A 58 2.57 3.17 -20.45
CA ARG A 58 3.68 3.24 -19.48
C ARG A 58 3.35 2.45 -18.22
N TYR A 59 4.38 2.09 -17.46
CA TYR A 59 4.25 1.41 -16.17
C TYR A 59 4.52 2.38 -15.01
N VAL A 60 3.76 2.21 -13.93
CA VAL A 60 3.98 2.92 -12.65
C VAL A 60 4.16 1.87 -11.56
N ALA A 61 5.22 2.01 -10.76
CA ALA A 61 5.43 1.21 -9.56
C ALA A 61 5.32 2.13 -8.35
N ALA A 62 4.38 1.85 -7.45
CA ALA A 62 4.27 2.50 -6.16
C ALA A 62 4.90 1.59 -5.11
N VAL A 63 5.92 2.09 -4.42
CA VAL A 63 6.58 1.39 -3.32
C VAL A 63 6.37 2.20 -2.06
N ARG A 64 5.70 1.62 -1.08
CA ARG A 64 5.43 2.24 0.21
C ARG A 64 6.11 1.44 1.31
N GLN A 65 6.98 2.10 2.07
CA GLN A 65 7.54 1.53 3.27
C GLN A 65 6.66 1.92 4.46
N TRP A 66 6.47 1.00 5.39
CA TRP A 66 5.75 1.26 6.62
C TRP A 66 6.53 0.69 7.81
N SER A 67 6.36 1.35 8.96
CA SER A 67 6.87 0.90 10.24
C SER A 67 5.78 1.11 11.29
N ARG A 68 5.46 0.08 12.05
CA ARG A 68 4.61 0.14 13.24
C ARG A 68 5.52 0.17 14.46
N TRP A 69 5.22 1.05 15.41
CA TRP A 69 5.92 1.08 16.69
C TRP A 69 5.14 0.27 17.73
N GLU A 70 5.87 -0.43 18.59
CA GLU A 70 5.32 -1.09 19.79
C GLU A 70 4.44 -0.08 20.58
N GLY A 71 3.13 -0.35 20.64
CA GLY A 71 2.14 0.52 21.29
C GLY A 71 1.23 1.33 20.34
N GLU A 72 1.43 1.26 19.02
CA GLU A 72 0.51 1.81 18.02
C GLU A 72 -0.76 0.94 17.94
N HIS A 73 -1.65 1.09 18.91
CA HIS A 73 -2.99 0.52 18.81
C HIS A 73 -3.68 1.12 17.58
N GLU A 74 -4.23 0.26 16.70
CA GLU A 74 -5.27 0.67 15.77
C GLU A 74 -6.33 1.40 16.59
N GLY A 75 -6.40 2.72 16.42
CA GLY A 75 -7.39 3.55 17.08
C GLY A 75 -8.75 2.99 16.71
N ARG A 76 -9.36 2.26 17.64
CA ARG A 76 -10.74 1.80 17.56
C ARG A 76 -11.57 3.01 17.16
N SER A 77 -12.07 3.03 15.93
CA SER A 77 -13.00 4.05 15.47
C SER A 77 -14.18 4.07 16.44
N LEU A 78 -14.23 5.09 17.30
CA LEU A 78 -15.35 5.39 18.21
C LEU A 78 -16.52 5.97 17.40
N ARG A 79 -17.00 5.20 16.42
CA ARG A 79 -18.21 5.47 15.64
C ARG A 79 -19.03 4.21 15.54
N ASP A 80 -19.41 3.65 16.68
CA ASP A 80 -20.56 2.75 16.85
C ASP A 80 -20.75 2.52 18.35
N ALA A 81 -21.26 3.55 19.02
CA ALA A 81 -21.94 3.43 20.30
C ALA A 81 -23.25 4.20 20.15
N GLY A 82 -24.20 3.54 19.50
CA GLY A 82 -25.62 3.84 19.59
C GLY A 82 -26.25 2.95 20.65
#